data_AF-A0A1H2B1M3-F1
#
_entry.id   AF-A0A1H2B1M3-F1
#
_cell.length_a   1.000
_cell.length_b   1.000
_cell.length_c   1.000
_cell.angle_alpha   90.00
_cell.angle_beta   90.00
_cell.angle_gamma   90.00
#
_symmetry.space_group_name_H-M   'P 1'
#
loop_
_entity.id
_entity.type
_entity.pdbx_description
1 polymer ?
#
loop_
_entity_poly.entity_id
_entity_poly.type
_entity_poly.pdbx_seq_one_letter_code
_entity_poly.pdbx_strand_id
1 'polypeptide(L)'
;MDPAIEKSTERQSELDVAKAAFFAANGSIQHIPRGVGKDSLLPPDVPPPRYGYGRIAPAKSKRGRIINSAEKEALAVRLMECKAAGMSRYGASKHLEISETLCRKLINQFDLNFPATG
;
A
#
# COMPACT_ATOMS: atom_id res chain seq x y z
N MET A 1 20.55 -27.29 50.38
CA MET A 1 20.79 -26.52 49.15
C MET A 1 20.09 -25.19 49.30
N ASP A 2 20.66 -24.11 48.78
CA ASP A 2 20.05 -22.78 48.90
C ASP A 2 18.83 -22.69 47.96
N PRO A 3 17.62 -22.39 48.45
CA PRO A 3 16.40 -22.31 47.64
C PRO A 3 16.48 -21.27 46.51
N ALA A 4 17.39 -20.29 46.60
CA ALA A 4 17.63 -19.34 45.51
C ALA A 4 18.36 -19.98 44.32
N ILE A 5 19.21 -20.97 44.58
CA ILE A 5 19.97 -21.71 43.56
C ILE A 5 19.03 -22.68 42.84
N GLU A 6 18.14 -23.35 43.55
CA GLU A 6 17.15 -24.27 42.95
C GLU A 6 16.24 -23.52 41.95
N LYS A 7 15.69 -22.37 42.37
CA LYS A 7 14.86 -21.53 41.48
C LYS A 7 15.62 -20.95 40.28
N SER A 8 16.92 -20.68 40.40
CA SER A 8 17.71 -20.20 39.27
C SER A 8 17.99 -21.34 38.27
N THR A 9 18.24 -22.55 38.77
CA THR A 9 18.41 -23.75 37.93
C THR A 9 17.14 -24.12 37.17
N GLU A 10 15.98 -24.02 37.82
CA GLU A 10 14.67 -24.23 37.18
C GLU A 10 14.45 -23.25 36.02
N ARG A 11 14.64 -21.95 36.26
CA ARG A 11 14.52 -20.92 35.21
C ARG A 11 15.51 -21.13 34.07
N GLN A 12 16.74 -21.55 34.38
CA GLN A 12 17.74 -21.81 33.35
C GLN A 12 17.33 -22.99 32.47
N SER A 13 16.78 -24.06 33.08
CA SER A 13 16.29 -25.22 32.34
C SER A 13 15.10 -24.89 31.43
N GLU A 14 14.19 -24.03 31.88
CA GLU A 14 13.06 -23.55 31.07
C GLU A 14 13.54 -22.73 29.86
N LEU A 15 14.54 -21.86 30.05
CA LEU A 15 15.13 -21.07 28.98
C LEU A 15 15.86 -21.95 27.95
N ASP A 16 16.56 -22.99 28.39
CA ASP A 16 17.28 -23.90 27.49
C ASP A 16 16.31 -24.73 26.63
N VAL A 17 15.19 -25.18 27.19
CA VAL A 17 14.12 -25.85 26.45
C VAL A 17 13.45 -24.91 25.44
N ALA A 18 13.12 -23.68 25.84
CA ALA A 18 12.54 -22.67 24.96
C ALA A 18 13.47 -22.33 23.79
N LYS A 19 14.77 -22.24 24.06
CA LYS A 19 15.81 -22.00 23.04
C LYS A 19 15.92 -23.16 22.06
N ALA A 20 15.92 -24.40 22.54
CA ALA A 20 15.94 -25.57 21.67
C ALA A 20 14.71 -25.64 20.76
N ALA A 21 13.51 -25.35 21.29
CA ALA A 21 12.28 -25.29 20.52
C ALA A 21 12.30 -24.20 19.43
N PHE A 22 12.86 -23.02 19.75
CA PHE A 22 13.02 -21.93 18.79
C PHE A 22 13.91 -22.33 17.60
N PHE A 23 15.05 -22.97 17.88
CA PHE A 23 15.97 -23.42 16.83
C PHE A 23 15.39 -24.58 16.01
N ALA A 24 14.67 -25.52 16.64
CA ALA A 24 14.00 -26.61 15.95
C ALA A 24 12.92 -26.12 14.95
N ALA A 25 12.30 -24.97 15.23
CA ALA A 25 11.31 -24.35 14.36
C ALA A 25 11.89 -23.31 13.38
N ASN A 26 13.19 -23.36 13.08
CA ASN A 26 13.88 -22.44 12.16
C ASN A 26 13.64 -20.95 12.50
N GLY A 27 13.52 -20.61 13.79
CA GLY A 27 13.31 -19.24 14.25
C GLY A 27 11.92 -18.66 14.00
N SER A 28 10.94 -19.49 13.64
CA SER A 28 9.57 -19.04 13.35
C SER A 28 8.67 -18.95 14.60
N ILE A 29 9.05 -19.57 15.72
CA ILE A 29 8.27 -19.54 16.96
C ILE A 29 8.53 -18.21 17.68
N GLN A 30 7.52 -17.34 17.73
CA GLN A 30 7.54 -16.18 18.61
C GLN A 30 7.12 -16.61 20.02
N HIS A 31 8.05 -16.54 20.97
CA HIS A 31 7.76 -16.84 22.39
C HIS A 31 7.04 -15.68 23.09
N ILE A 32 6.94 -14.52 22.45
CA ILE A 32 6.17 -13.37 22.95
C ILE A 32 4.69 -13.64 22.61
N PRO A 33 3.79 -13.70 23.60
CA PRO A 33 2.36 -13.80 23.32
C PRO A 33 1.91 -12.61 22.45
N ARG A 34 1.13 -12.88 21.39
CA ARG A 34 0.60 -11.82 20.52
C ARG A 34 -0.22 -10.82 21.36
N GLY A 35 -0.02 -9.53 21.12
CA GLY A 35 -0.70 -8.44 21.84
C GLY A 35 -0.06 -8.04 23.18
N VAL A 36 1.04 -8.66 23.61
CA VAL A 36 1.78 -8.27 24.83
C VAL A 36 2.95 -7.35 24.45
N GLY A 37 2.78 -6.07 24.73
CA GLY A 37 3.82 -5.05 24.50
C GLY A 37 3.94 -4.59 23.04
N LYS A 38 4.69 -3.50 22.85
CA LYS A 38 4.83 -2.77 21.57
C LYS A 38 5.45 -3.61 20.43
N ASP A 39 6.27 -4.60 20.78
CA ASP A 39 7.05 -5.41 19.82
C ASP A 39 6.34 -6.73 19.46
N SER A 40 5.15 -6.98 20.03
CA SER A 40 4.34 -8.15 19.69
C SER A 40 3.57 -7.93 18.39
N LEU A 41 3.42 -8.99 17.59
CA LEU A 41 2.48 -8.96 16.47
C LEU A 41 1.05 -8.78 17.01
N LEU A 42 0.26 -7.96 16.32
CA LEU A 42 -1.16 -7.81 16.63
C LEU A 42 -1.88 -9.17 16.51
N PRO A 43 -2.87 -9.44 17.38
CA PRO A 43 -3.79 -10.54 17.17
C PRO A 43 -4.50 -10.40 15.80
N PRO A 44 -4.76 -11.51 15.09
CA PRO A 44 -5.30 -11.48 13.73
C PRO A 44 -6.69 -10.84 13.64
N ASP A 45 -7.46 -10.86 14.74
CA ASP A 45 -8.85 -10.38 14.79
C ASP A 45 -8.99 -8.91 15.23
N VAL A 46 -7.89 -8.23 15.54
CA VAL A 46 -7.94 -6.82 15.94
C VAL A 46 -7.79 -5.95 14.69
N PRO A 47 -8.81 -5.12 14.35
CA PRO A 47 -8.69 -4.22 13.22
C PRO A 47 -7.55 -3.22 13.47
N PRO A 48 -6.78 -2.87 12.42
CA PRO A 48 -5.71 -1.90 12.58
C PRO A 48 -6.27 -0.55 13.07
N PRO A 49 -5.53 0.18 13.92
CA PRO A 49 -5.99 1.46 14.44
C PRO A 49 -6.27 2.44 13.29
N ARG A 50 -7.33 3.25 13.43
CA ARG A 50 -7.73 4.27 12.45
C ARG A 50 -6.65 5.32 12.16
N TYR A 51 -5.71 5.48 13.08
CA TYR A 51 -4.66 6.50 13.03
C TYR A 51 -3.31 5.86 13.38
N GLY A 52 -2.22 6.34 12.78
CA GLY A 52 -0.85 5.82 12.98
C GLY A 52 -0.27 5.11 11.76
N TYR A 53 0.97 4.60 11.88
CA TYR A 53 1.76 3.98 10.79
C TYR A 53 1.29 2.56 10.40
N GLY A 54 0.01 2.23 10.60
CA GLY A 54 -0.56 0.88 10.47
C GLY A 54 -0.75 0.36 9.04
N ARG A 55 0.06 0.81 8.08
CA ARG A 55 -0.02 0.64 6.61
C ARG A 55 -0.74 1.82 5.94
N ILE A 56 0.06 2.77 5.43
CA ILE A 56 -0.35 3.59 4.28
C ILE A 56 -0.58 2.57 3.17
N ALA A 57 -1.83 2.32 2.78
CA ALA A 57 -2.11 1.50 1.61
C ALA A 57 -1.20 2.00 0.47
N PRO A 58 -0.49 1.12 -0.25
CA PRO A 58 0.40 1.57 -1.30
C PRO A 58 -0.43 2.43 -2.25
N ALA A 59 -0.07 3.71 -2.36
CA ALA A 59 -0.76 4.61 -3.27
C ALA A 59 -0.77 3.93 -4.63
N LYS A 60 -1.96 3.75 -5.22
CA LYS A 60 -2.10 3.07 -6.53
C LYS A 60 -1.15 3.76 -7.51
N SER A 61 -0.04 3.09 -7.83
CA SER A 61 0.97 3.65 -8.73
C SER A 61 0.33 3.81 -10.10
N LYS A 62 0.14 5.07 -10.52
CA LYS A 62 -0.19 5.38 -11.91
C LYS A 62 1.03 5.21 -12.85
N ARG A 63 2.23 4.99 -12.30
CA ARG A 63 3.49 4.79 -13.05
C ARG A 63 3.56 3.34 -13.54
N GLY A 64 3.70 3.15 -14.85
CA GLY A 64 3.91 1.84 -15.48
C GLY A 64 2.69 1.20 -16.13
N ARG A 65 1.50 1.81 -16.08
CA ARG A 65 0.35 1.31 -16.86
C ARG A 65 0.62 1.49 -18.34
N ILE A 66 0.78 0.37 -19.06
CA ILE A 66 0.84 0.36 -20.52
C ILE A 66 -0.59 0.60 -21.03
N ILE A 67 -0.79 1.70 -21.74
CA ILE A 67 -2.07 2.04 -22.35
C ILE A 67 -2.01 1.60 -23.81
N ASN A 68 -2.88 0.67 -24.20
CA ASN A 68 -2.90 0.14 -25.56
C ASN A 68 -3.45 1.20 -26.55
N SER A 69 -3.22 1.03 -27.86
CA SER A 69 -3.70 1.97 -28.88
C SER A 69 -5.22 2.18 -28.81
N ALA A 70 -5.99 1.10 -28.70
CA ALA A 70 -7.44 1.15 -28.58
C ALA A 70 -7.92 1.95 -27.34
N GLU A 71 -7.23 1.83 -26.21
CA GLU A 71 -7.55 2.62 -25.02
C GLU A 71 -7.25 4.11 -25.23
N LYS A 72 -6.20 4.46 -25.99
CA LYS A 72 -5.88 5.86 -26.33
C LYS A 72 -6.95 6.47 -27.22
N GLU A 73 -7.42 5.74 -28.20
CA GLU A 73 -8.51 6.18 -29.10
C GLU A 73 -9.81 6.39 -28.31
N ALA A 74 -10.19 5.45 -27.43
CA ALA A 74 -11.35 5.60 -26.57
C ALA A 74 -11.23 6.83 -25.65
N LEU A 75 -10.05 7.10 -25.10
CA LEU A 75 -9.81 8.31 -24.31
C LEU A 75 -9.87 9.59 -25.16
N ALA A 76 -9.40 9.56 -26.40
CA ALA A 76 -9.50 10.70 -27.31
C ALA A 76 -10.96 11.05 -27.65
N VAL A 77 -11.80 10.03 -27.88
CA VAL A 77 -13.26 10.23 -28.07
C VAL A 77 -13.88 10.92 -26.86
N ARG A 78 -13.60 10.43 -25.64
CA ARG A 78 -14.09 11.06 -24.41
C ARG A 78 -13.55 12.49 -24.20
N LEU A 79 -12.30 12.75 -24.60
CA LEU A 79 -11.74 14.10 -24.56
C LEU A 79 -12.46 15.04 -25.54
N MET A 80 -12.90 14.55 -26.70
CA MET A 80 -13.74 15.33 -27.63
C MET A 80 -15.10 15.66 -27.00
N GLU A 81 -15.73 14.73 -26.30
CA GLU A 81 -16.99 14.98 -25.56
C GLU A 81 -16.79 16.04 -24.47
N CYS A 82 -15.71 15.94 -23.68
CA CYS A 82 -15.40 16.95 -22.66
C CYS A 82 -15.12 18.34 -23.29
N LYS A 83 -14.48 18.38 -24.47
CA LYS A 83 -14.30 19.62 -25.22
C LYS A 83 -15.64 20.20 -25.69
N ALA A 84 -16.52 19.37 -26.22
CA ALA A 84 -17.86 19.79 -26.64
C ALA A 84 -18.70 20.33 -25.46
N ALA A 85 -18.50 19.79 -24.26
CA ALA A 85 -19.07 20.29 -23.01
C ALA A 85 -18.42 21.61 -22.52
N GLY A 86 -17.45 22.18 -23.24
CA GLY A 86 -16.78 23.43 -22.88
C GLY A 86 -15.79 23.31 -21.71
N MET A 87 -15.40 22.09 -21.34
CA MET A 87 -14.47 21.90 -20.23
C MET A 87 -13.06 22.38 -20.58
N SER A 88 -12.38 22.98 -19.60
CA SER A 88 -10.94 23.25 -19.72
C SER A 88 -10.15 21.94 -19.76
N ARG A 89 -8.95 21.98 -20.33
CA ARG A 89 -8.03 20.82 -20.36
C ARG A 89 -7.83 20.20 -18.98
N TYR A 90 -7.68 21.04 -17.95
CA TYR A 90 -7.50 20.58 -16.56
C TYR A 90 -8.79 19.90 -16.06
N GLY A 91 -9.95 20.51 -16.28
CA GLY A 91 -11.26 19.92 -15.93
C GLY A 91 -11.48 18.56 -16.59
N ALA A 92 -11.20 18.44 -17.88
CA ALA A 92 -11.31 17.18 -18.62
C ALA A 92 -10.38 16.10 -18.05
N SER A 93 -9.15 16.45 -17.66
CA SER A 93 -8.21 15.49 -17.05
C SER A 93 -8.71 14.93 -15.72
N LYS A 94 -9.37 15.76 -14.90
CA LYS A 94 -9.95 15.35 -13.62
C LYS A 94 -11.21 14.53 -13.82
N HIS A 95 -12.08 14.93 -14.75
CA HIS A 95 -13.31 14.22 -15.09
C HIS A 95 -13.03 12.78 -15.58
N LEU A 96 -11.95 12.59 -16.35
CA LEU A 96 -11.56 11.29 -16.87
C LEU A 96 -10.57 10.52 -15.96
N GLU A 97 -10.23 11.08 -14.79
CA GLU A 97 -9.28 10.54 -13.81
C GLU A 97 -7.86 10.21 -14.35
N ILE A 98 -7.50 10.79 -15.50
CA ILE A 98 -6.21 10.61 -16.15
C ILE A 98 -5.17 11.61 -15.63
N SER A 99 -3.88 11.26 -15.76
CA SER A 99 -2.81 12.22 -15.48
C SER A 99 -2.79 13.35 -16.51
N GLU A 100 -2.45 14.56 -16.09
CA GLU A 100 -2.33 15.72 -16.99
C GLU A 100 -1.31 15.54 -18.11
N THR A 101 -0.22 14.82 -17.82
CA THR A 101 0.82 14.52 -18.82
C THR A 101 0.28 13.64 -19.94
N LEU A 102 -0.51 12.61 -19.60
CA LEU A 102 -1.21 11.77 -20.57
C LEU A 102 -2.23 12.58 -21.38
N CYS A 103 -3.03 13.42 -20.70
CA CYS A 103 -4.01 14.29 -21.36
C CYS A 103 -3.33 15.19 -22.42
N ARG A 104 -2.22 15.86 -22.07
CA ARG A 104 -1.43 16.68 -23.00
C ARG A 104 -0.87 15.87 -24.17
N LYS A 105 -0.39 14.64 -23.92
CA LYS A 105 0.12 13.77 -24.99
C LYS A 105 -0.98 13.37 -25.98
N LEU A 106 -2.17 12.98 -25.47
CA LEU A 106 -3.31 12.63 -26.32
C LEU A 106 -3.80 13.84 -27.11
N ILE A 107 -3.86 15.02 -26.48
CA ILE A 107 -4.23 16.27 -27.16
C ILE A 107 -3.30 16.55 -28.34
N ASN A 108 -1.98 16.45 -28.14
CA ASN A 108 -1.01 16.69 -29.21
C ASN A 108 -1.02 15.59 -30.27
N GLN A 109 -1.36 14.35 -29.91
CA GLN A 109 -1.38 13.23 -30.84
C GLN A 109 -2.61 13.28 -31.77
N PHE A 110 -3.74 13.77 -31.26
CA PHE A 110 -5.01 13.84 -31.97
C PHE A 110 -5.41 15.28 -32.36
N ASP A 111 -4.48 16.23 -32.29
CA ASP A 111 -4.67 17.66 -32.58
C ASP A 111 -5.93 18.29 -31.95
N LEU A 112 -6.21 17.92 -30.70
CA LEU A 112 -7.38 18.40 -29.96
C LEU A 112 -7.11 19.75 -29.30
N ASN A 113 -7.38 20.86 -30.00
CA ASN A 113 -7.29 22.18 -29.38
C ASN A 113 -8.41 22.39 -28.34
N PHE A 114 -8.03 22.39 -27.05
CA PHE A 114 -8.86 22.83 -25.93
C PHE A 114 -8.75 24.35 -25.75
N PRO A 115 -9.80 25.03 -25.27
CA PRO A 115 -9.71 26.46 -24.97
C PRO A 115 -8.61 26.70 -23.92
N ALA A 116 -7.75 27.69 -24.19
CA ALA A 116 -6.55 27.95 -23.40
C ALA A 116 -6.85 28.40 -21.97
N THR A 117 -8.06 28.91 -21.69
CA THR A 117 -8.59 29.17 -20.35
C THR A 117 -10.00 29.77 -20.49
N GLY A 118 -10.89 29.35 -19.60
CA GLY A 118 -11.84 30.22 -18.91
C GLY A 118 -11.48 30.15 -17.43
#